data_AF-A0A4Y2EQ93-F1
#
_entry.id   AF-A0A4Y2EQ93-F1
#
_cell.length_a   1.000
_cell.length_b   1.000
_cell.length_c   1.000
_cell.angle_alpha   90.00
_cell.angle_beta   90.00
_cell.angle_gamma   90.00
#
_symmetry.space_group_name_H-M   'P 1'
#
loop_
_entity.id
_entity.type
_entity.pdbx_description
1 polymer ?
#
loop_
_entity_poly.entity_id
_entity_poly.type
_entity_poly.pdbx_seq_one_letter_code
_entity_poly.pdbx_strand_id
1 'polypeptide(L)'
;MAQRGQERREEETEEQRNSRLSDMAQHGQKRRAEETEEQKNRRLAVMGQRSQQRRVEETEEQRNSRLAIMAQRGQERRAEGTDEQRNSRLSAMLQHARERRRNVIEGQNHHQIQTFYAARTVLN
;
A
#
# COMPACT_ATOMS: atom_id res chain seq x y z
N MET A 1 1.07 12.30 -36.16
CA MET A 1 1.95 12.78 -35.05
C MET A 1 2.38 11.68 -34.09
N ALA A 2 1.51 10.72 -33.72
CA ALA A 2 1.87 9.62 -32.83
C ALA A 2 2.91 8.64 -33.44
N GLN A 3 2.75 8.24 -34.71
CA GLN A 3 3.65 7.31 -35.42
C GLN A 3 5.08 7.87 -35.56
N ARG A 4 5.23 9.11 -36.05
CA ARG A 4 6.52 9.84 -36.11
C ARG A 4 7.19 10.03 -34.74
N GLY A 5 6.43 9.92 -33.64
CA GLY A 5 6.96 9.94 -32.28
C GLY A 5 7.42 8.57 -31.77
N GLN A 6 6.92 7.48 -32.35
CA GLN A 6 7.37 6.11 -32.06
C GLN A 6 8.61 5.76 -32.90
N GLU A 7 8.58 6.07 -34.20
CA GLU A 7 9.72 5.88 -35.12
C GLU A 7 10.98 6.58 -34.58
N ARG A 8 10.87 7.84 -34.15
CA ARG A 8 11.99 8.57 -33.52
C ARG A 8 12.50 7.95 -32.22
N ARG A 9 11.68 7.17 -31.49
CA ARG A 9 12.13 6.47 -30.26
C ARG A 9 12.75 5.12 -30.57
N GLU A 10 12.41 4.52 -31.71
CA GLU A 10 13.01 3.27 -32.19
C GLU A 10 14.41 3.52 -32.77
N GLU A 11 14.65 4.72 -33.31
CA GLU A 11 15.95 5.17 -33.82
C GLU A 11 16.89 5.77 -32.75
N GLU A 12 16.44 5.92 -31.50
CA GLU A 12 17.25 6.48 -30.42
C GLU A 12 18.41 5.54 -30.05
N THR A 13 19.61 6.11 -29.88
CA THR A 13 20.69 5.40 -29.21
C THR A 13 20.37 5.21 -27.72
N GLU A 14 21.01 4.24 -27.08
CA GLU A 14 20.80 4.00 -25.64
C GLU A 14 21.10 5.25 -24.79
N GLU A 15 22.14 6.01 -25.15
CA GLU A 15 22.50 7.26 -24.48
C GLU A 15 21.43 8.35 -24.66
N GLN A 16 20.89 8.52 -25.87
CA GLN A 16 19.81 9.46 -26.14
C GLN A 16 18.52 9.07 -25.38
N ARG A 17 18.19 7.78 -25.37
CA ARG A 17 17.05 7.24 -24.61
C ARG A 17 17.21 7.48 -23.11
N ASN A 18 18.40 7.21 -22.57
CA ASN A 18 18.70 7.40 -21.15
C ASN A 18 18.63 8.88 -20.76
N SER A 19 19.20 9.78 -21.57
CA SER A 19 19.10 11.23 -21.39
C SER A 19 17.64 11.69 -21.37
N ARG A 20 16.85 11.30 -22.37
CA ARG A 20 15.41 11.64 -22.44
C ARG A 20 14.62 11.12 -21.24
N LEU A 21 14.87 9.88 -20.81
CA LEU A 21 14.20 9.30 -19.64
C LEU A 21 14.60 10.01 -18.34
N SER A 22 15.87 10.41 -18.22
CA SER A 22 16.38 11.21 -17.10
C SER A 22 15.68 12.56 -17.02
N ASP A 23 15.60 13.29 -18.13
CA ASP A 23 14.93 14.59 -18.19
C ASP A 23 13.43 14.48 -17.82
N MET A 24 12.75 13.45 -18.34
CA MET A 24 11.36 13.16 -17.97
C MET A 24 11.20 12.83 -16.48
N ALA A 25 12.14 12.08 -15.91
CA ALA A 25 12.14 11.74 -14.49
C ALA A 25 12.37 12.98 -13.62
N GLN A 26 13.33 13.84 -13.98
CA GLN A 26 13.61 15.11 -13.31
C GLN A 26 12.39 16.04 -13.34
N HIS A 27 11.80 16.23 -14.51
CA HIS A 27 10.59 17.04 -14.64
C HIS A 27 9.42 16.47 -13.82
N GLY A 28 9.27 15.15 -13.80
CA GLY A 28 8.27 14.47 -12.97
C GLY A 28 8.53 14.57 -11.46
N GLN A 29 9.79 14.69 -11.03
CA GLN A 29 10.15 14.95 -9.64
C GLN A 29 9.86 16.40 -9.26
N LYS A 30 10.25 17.37 -10.11
CA LYS A 30 9.95 18.79 -9.90
C LYS A 30 8.45 19.03 -9.74
N ARG A 31 7.65 18.50 -10.66
CA ARG A 31 6.18 18.58 -10.56
C ARG A 31 5.64 17.98 -9.28
N ARG A 32 6.19 16.87 -8.79
CA ARG A 32 5.77 16.24 -7.53
C ARG A 32 6.20 17.03 -6.29
N ALA A 33 7.33 17.71 -6.34
CA ALA A 33 7.81 18.57 -5.26
C ALA A 33 6.96 19.84 -5.11
N GLU A 34 6.39 20.32 -6.21
CA GLU A 34 5.52 21.50 -6.27
C GLU A 34 4.03 21.19 -6.04
N GLU A 35 3.65 19.92 -5.83
CA GLU A 35 2.26 19.54 -5.56
C GLU A 35 1.78 20.05 -4.20
N THR A 36 0.58 20.65 -4.19
CA THR A 36 -0.16 20.86 -2.95
C THR A 36 -0.63 19.53 -2.36
N GLU A 37 -0.89 19.49 -1.05
CA GLU A 37 -1.39 18.26 -0.41
C GLU A 37 -2.73 17.80 -1.00
N GLU A 38 -3.60 18.73 -1.44
CA GLU A 38 -4.85 18.36 -2.12
C GLU A 38 -4.59 17.69 -3.48
N GLN A 39 -3.70 18.26 -4.31
CA GLN A 39 -3.34 17.67 -5.60
C GLN A 39 -2.68 16.29 -5.43
N LYS A 40 -1.78 16.17 -4.45
CA LYS A 40 -1.13 14.91 -4.08
C LYS A 40 -2.15 13.86 -3.63
N ASN A 41 -3.10 14.23 -2.76
CA ASN A 41 -4.16 13.34 -2.30
C ASN A 41 -5.06 12.88 -3.46
N ARG A 42 -5.48 13.79 -4.35
CA ARG A 42 -6.24 13.43 -5.56
C ARG A 42 -5.45 12.48 -6.45
N ARG A 43 -4.16 12.76 -6.70
CA ARG A 43 -3.29 11.87 -7.50
C ARG A 43 -3.15 10.48 -6.87
N LEU A 44 -2.90 10.41 -5.56
CA LEU A 44 -2.79 9.15 -4.83
C LEU A 44 -4.10 8.36 -4.86
N ALA A 45 -5.25 9.03 -4.72
CA ALA A 45 -6.57 8.40 -4.81
C ALA A 45 -6.80 7.77 -6.19
N VAL A 46 -6.54 8.51 -7.27
CA VAL A 46 -6.69 8.00 -8.65
C VAL A 46 -5.75 6.80 -8.90
N MET A 47 -4.49 6.88 -8.45
CA MET A 47 -3.56 5.74 -8.57
C MET A 47 -4.01 4.53 -7.76
N GLY A 48 -4.57 4.76 -6.56
CA GLY A 48 -5.16 3.72 -5.71
C GLY A 48 -6.32 3.00 -6.40
N GLN A 49 -7.27 3.77 -6.95
CA GLN A 49 -8.42 3.25 -7.71
C GLN A 49 -7.96 2.42 -8.91
N ARG A 50 -7.06 2.95 -9.74
CA ARG A 50 -6.53 2.22 -10.90
C ARG A 50 -5.80 0.93 -10.50
N SER A 51 -5.10 0.94 -9.36
CA SER A 51 -4.44 -0.25 -8.83
C SER A 51 -5.45 -1.31 -8.38
N GLN A 52 -6.53 -0.89 -7.74
CA GLN A 52 -7.63 -1.78 -7.36
C GLN A 52 -8.31 -2.39 -8.59
N GLN A 53 -8.63 -1.58 -9.60
CA GLN A 53 -9.19 -2.07 -10.88
C GLN A 53 -8.30 -3.14 -11.51
N ARG A 54 -6.99 -2.88 -11.65
CA ARG A 54 -6.05 -3.88 -12.16
C ARG A 54 -6.02 -5.17 -11.34
N ARG A 55 -6.14 -5.09 -10.00
CA ARG A 55 -6.17 -6.28 -9.12
C ARG A 55 -7.44 -7.09 -9.27
N VAL A 56 -8.57 -6.47 -9.61
CA VAL A 56 -9.83 -7.17 -9.89
C VAL A 56 -9.75 -7.93 -11.21
N GLU A 57 -9.00 -7.39 -12.18
CA GLU A 57 -8.78 -8.00 -13.50
C GLU A 57 -7.64 -9.04 -13.53
N GLU A 58 -6.94 -9.29 -12.40
CA GLU A 58 -5.86 -10.27 -12.34
C GLU A 58 -6.37 -11.70 -12.52
N THR A 59 -5.69 -12.48 -13.35
CA THR A 59 -5.85 -13.94 -13.35
C THR A 59 -5.26 -14.55 -12.07
N GLU A 60 -5.64 -15.78 -11.73
CA GLU A 60 -5.08 -16.47 -10.57
C GLU A 60 -3.56 -16.62 -10.66
N GLU A 61 -3.01 -16.91 -11.84
CA GLU A 61 -1.57 -17.00 -12.07
C GLU A 61 -0.86 -15.66 -11.84
N GLN A 62 -1.42 -14.56 -12.37
CA GLN A 62 -0.89 -13.21 -12.16
C GLN A 62 -0.91 -12.82 -10.69
N ARG A 63 -2.03 -13.12 -10.00
CA ARG A 63 -2.18 -12.88 -8.56
C ARG A 63 -1.16 -13.67 -7.75
N ASN A 64 -0.98 -14.96 -8.06
CA ASN A 64 -0.04 -15.83 -7.36
C ASN A 64 1.41 -15.38 -7.59
N SER A 65 1.78 -15.04 -8.83
CA SER A 65 3.09 -14.49 -9.16
C SER A 65 3.35 -13.18 -8.41
N ARG A 66 2.38 -12.25 -8.38
CA ARG A 66 2.48 -11.00 -7.61
C ARG A 66 2.66 -11.26 -6.11
N LEU A 67 1.91 -12.19 -5.53
CA LEU A 67 2.02 -12.54 -4.11
C LEU A 67 3.38 -13.17 -3.79
N ALA A 68 3.89 -14.05 -4.66
CA ALA A 68 5.20 -14.66 -4.52
C ALA A 68 6.32 -13.60 -4.51
N ILE A 69 6.29 -12.65 -5.46
CA ILE A 69 7.26 -11.54 -5.52
C ILE A 69 7.18 -10.67 -4.25
N MET A 70 5.98 -10.36 -3.75
CA MET A 70 5.83 -9.59 -2.52
C MET A 70 6.34 -10.34 -1.28
N ALA A 71 6.12 -11.66 -1.22
CA ALA A 71 6.62 -12.50 -0.14
C ALA A 71 8.15 -12.56 -0.15
N GLN A 72 8.75 -12.80 -1.33
CA GLN A 72 10.21 -12.83 -1.51
C GLN A 72 10.85 -11.50 -1.08
N ARG A 73 10.39 -10.37 -1.63
CA ARG A 73 10.88 -9.03 -1.24
C ARG A 73 10.67 -8.76 0.26
N GLY A 74 9.63 -9.33 0.85
CA GLY A 74 9.38 -9.27 2.28
C GLY A 74 10.42 -10.04 3.09
N GLN A 75 10.92 -11.17 2.59
CA GLN A 75 12.01 -11.90 3.23
C GLN A 75 13.35 -11.21 3.06
N GLU A 76 13.67 -10.73 1.84
CA GLU A 76 14.89 -9.97 1.57
C GLU A 76 15.02 -8.76 2.52
N ARG A 77 13.96 -7.94 2.64
CA ARG A 77 13.95 -6.81 3.60
C ARG A 77 14.09 -7.22 5.07
N ARG A 78 13.68 -8.43 5.45
CA ARG A 78 13.86 -8.93 6.83
C ARG A 78 15.26 -9.47 7.06
N ALA A 79 15.89 -10.02 6.03
CA ALA A 79 17.27 -10.51 6.08
C ALA A 79 18.27 -9.35 6.10
N GLU A 80 18.00 -8.28 5.35
CA GLU A 80 18.86 -7.09 5.27
C GLU A 80 18.64 -6.08 6.42
N GLY A 81 17.58 -6.25 7.22
CA GLY A 81 17.21 -5.30 8.27
C GLY A 81 18.09 -5.38 9.51
N THR A 82 18.28 -4.24 10.19
CA THR A 82 19.06 -4.19 11.45
C THR A 82 18.29 -4.78 12.63
N ASP A 83 18.98 -5.08 13.74
CA ASP A 83 18.36 -5.56 14.97
C ASP A 83 17.37 -4.56 15.56
N GLU A 84 17.65 -3.25 15.48
CA GLU A 84 16.71 -2.20 15.92
C GLU A 84 15.44 -2.19 15.06
N GLN A 85 15.58 -2.34 13.73
CA GLN A 85 14.42 -2.43 12.83
C GLN A 85 13.61 -3.70 13.12
N ARG A 86 14.28 -4.82 13.39
CA ARG A 86 13.65 -6.08 13.78
C ARG A 86 12.90 -5.93 15.10
N ASN A 87 13.53 -5.35 16.12
CA ASN A 87 12.93 -5.14 17.43
C ASN A 87 11.75 -4.16 17.38
N SER A 88 11.88 -3.07 16.62
CA SER A 88 10.79 -2.12 16.39
C SER A 88 9.58 -2.79 15.74
N ARG A 89 9.82 -3.63 14.72
CA ARG A 89 8.76 -4.40 14.05
C ARG A 89 8.10 -5.40 14.99
N LEU A 90 8.86 -6.14 15.79
CA LEU A 90 8.32 -7.11 16.76
C LEU A 90 7.52 -6.41 17.87
N SER A 91 7.99 -5.27 18.35
CA SER A 91 7.28 -4.45 19.33
C SER A 91 5.93 -3.97 18.77
N ALA A 92 5.91 -3.44 17.54
CA ALA A 92 4.67 -3.03 16.88
C ALA A 92 3.67 -4.18 16.71
N MET A 93 4.14 -5.38 16.32
CA MET A 93 3.29 -6.58 16.22
C MET A 93 2.69 -6.97 17.56
N LEU A 94 3.48 -6.93 18.63
CA LEU A 94 3.05 -7.25 19.99
C LEU A 94 2.02 -6.24 20.51
N GLN A 95 2.23 -4.95 20.27
CA GLN A 95 1.25 -3.91 20.62
C GLN A 95 -0.07 -4.11 19.87
N HIS A 96 -0.02 -4.33 18.56
CA HIS A 96 -1.21 -4.63 17.77
C HIS A 96 -1.94 -5.89 18.26
N ALA A 97 -1.21 -6.95 18.62
CA ALA A 97 -1.82 -8.16 19.19
C ALA A 97 -2.50 -7.89 20.55
N ARG A 98 -1.88 -7.08 21.41
CA ARG A 98 -2.45 -6.65 22.70
C ARG A 98 -3.71 -5.82 22.50
N GLU A 99 -3.68 -4.86 21.58
CA GLU A 99 -4.83 -4.02 21.25
C GLU A 99 -6.00 -4.84 20.72
N ARG A 100 -5.76 -5.77 19.79
CA ARG A 100 -6.83 -6.68 19.33
C ARG A 100 -7.43 -7.50 20.45
N ARG A 101 -6.60 -8.05 21.35
CA ARG A 101 -7.10 -8.81 22.50
C ARG A 101 -7.95 -7.93 23.43
N ARG A 102 -7.52 -6.70 23.67
CA ARG A 102 -8.27 -5.72 24.47
C ARG A 102 -9.63 -5.43 23.84
N ASN A 103 -9.67 -5.09 22.54
CA ASN A 103 -10.91 -4.76 21.83
C ASN A 103 -11.93 -5.91 21.86
N VAL A 104 -11.46 -7.16 21.79
CA VAL A 104 -12.33 -8.35 21.92
C VAL A 104 -12.95 -8.42 23.34
N ILE A 105 -12.13 -8.23 24.38
CA ILE A 105 -12.60 -8.26 25.77
C ILE A 105 -13.57 -7.12 26.06
N GLU A 106 -13.25 -5.90 25.60
CA GLU A 106 -14.11 -4.73 25.76
C GLU A 106 -15.46 -4.93 25.06
N GLY A 107 -15.46 -5.48 23.84
CA GLY A 107 -16.70 -5.84 23.14
C GLY A 107 -17.53 -6.88 23.90
N GLN A 108 -16.89 -7.91 24.45
CA GLN A 108 -17.56 -8.93 25.28
C GLN A 108 -18.17 -8.32 26.54
N ASN A 109 -17.43 -7.49 27.26
CA ASN A 109 -17.90 -6.81 28.47
C ASN A 109 -19.08 -5.88 28.17
N HIS A 110 -19.02 -5.13 27.07
CA HIS A 110 -20.11 -4.25 26.65
C HIS A 110 -21.39 -5.03 26.39
N HIS A 111 -21.31 -6.15 25.67
CA HIS A 111 -22.45 -7.01 25.41
C HIS A 111 -23.05 -7.61 26.69
N GLN A 112 -22.21 -8.10 27.62
CA GLN A 112 -22.69 -8.64 28.90
C GLN A 112 -23.46 -7.60 29.73
N ILE A 113 -22.94 -6.38 29.79
CA ILE A 113 -23.59 -5.27 30.50
C ILE A 113 -24.94 -4.94 29.84
N GLN A 114 -24.99 -4.83 28.51
CA GLN A 114 -26.26 -4.60 27.79
C GLN A 114 -27.29 -5.69 28.09
N THR A 115 -26.89 -6.96 28.01
CA THR A 115 -27.78 -8.11 28.28
C THR A 115 -28.31 -8.08 29.72
N PHE A 116 -27.46 -7.72 30.70
CA PHE A 116 -27.89 -7.58 32.09
C PHE A 116 -28.98 -6.51 32.26
N TYR A 117 -28.77 -5.33 31.69
CA TYR A 117 -29.75 -4.24 31.80
C TYR A 117 -31.04 -4.54 31.01
N ALA A 118 -30.95 -5.16 29.84
CA ALA A 118 -32.12 -5.58 29.07
C ALA A 118 -32.96 -6.62 29.82
N ALA A 119 -32.33 -7.65 30.40
CA ALA A 119 -33.02 -8.64 31.22
C ALA A 119 -33.73 -8.01 32.44
N ARG A 120 -33.08 -7.02 33.08
CA ARG A 120 -33.67 -6.28 34.21
C ARG A 120 -34.90 -5.47 33.82
N THR A 121 -34.95 -4.91 32.61
CA THR A 121 -36.12 -4.14 32.15
C THR A 121 -37.35 -5.00 31.84
N VAL A 122 -37.18 -6.28 31.55
CA VAL A 122 -38.29 -7.20 31.21
C VAL A 122 -38.89 -7.88 32.46
N LEU A 123 -38.15 -7.89 33.57
CA LEU A 123 -38.57 -8.49 34.86
C LEU A 123 -39.27 -7.48 35.81
N ASN A 124 -39.47 -6.23 35.40
CA ASN A 124 -40.31 -5.24 36.09
C ASN A 124 -41.56 -4.95 35.26
#